data_AF-A0A9X3F743-F1
#
_entry.id   AF-A0A9X3F743-F1
#
_cell.length_a   1.000
_cell.length_b   1.000
_cell.length_c   1.000
_cell.angle_alpha   90.00
_cell.angle_beta   90.00
_cell.angle_gamma   90.00
#
_symmetry.space_group_name_H-M   'P 1'
#
loop_
_entity.id
_entity.type
_entity.pdbx_description
1 polymer ?
#
loop_
_entity_poly.entity_id
_entity_poly.type
_entity_poly.pdbx_seq_one_letter_code
_entity_poly.pdbx_strand_id
1 'polypeptide(L)'
;MAAAYQRWAAAGAAFHYLSASPWQLYDALLDFTGAAGFPAGSMHLKLFRPKDSSFFSLFQDPREYKAPLLRMLLRGAPGRRFVLVGDSGEMDPEAYGDAYREFPDQVVAIYIRDVTDEGRDAPRYRTAFAGVPEARWQIFTDAAALPPTLPGG
;
A
#
# COMPACT_ATOMS: atom_id res chain seq x y z
N MET A 1 13.37 -0.83 -3.83
CA MET A 1 11.95 -0.98 -4.19
C MET A 1 11.73 -0.71 -5.67
N ALA A 2 12.12 0.46 -6.19
CA ALA A 2 11.93 0.86 -7.60
C ALA A 2 12.28 -0.23 -8.63
N ALA A 3 13.45 -0.88 -8.52
CA ALA A 3 13.83 -1.95 -9.44
C ALA A 3 12.84 -3.13 -9.49
N ALA A 4 12.28 -3.55 -8.35
CA ALA A 4 11.25 -4.60 -8.34
C ALA A 4 9.96 -4.13 -9.01
N TYR A 5 9.54 -2.90 -8.73
CA TYR A 5 8.34 -2.32 -9.32
C TYR A 5 8.48 -2.14 -10.83
N GLN A 6 9.66 -1.74 -11.32
CA GLN A 6 9.94 -1.66 -12.75
C GLN A 6 9.84 -3.02 -13.45
N ARG A 7 10.33 -4.10 -12.81
CA ARG A 7 10.14 -5.46 -13.34
C ARG A 7 8.66 -5.84 -13.42
N TRP A 8 7.89 -5.52 -12.40
CA TRP A 8 6.44 -5.78 -12.40
C TRP A 8 5.71 -4.93 -13.44
N ALA A 9 6.08 -3.67 -13.62
CA ALA A 9 5.55 -2.80 -14.67
C ALA A 9 5.85 -3.37 -16.06
N ALA A 10 7.08 -3.81 -16.31
CA ALA A 10 7.47 -4.46 -17.56
C ALA A 10 6.73 -5.79 -17.80
N ALA A 11 6.29 -6.47 -16.73
CA ALA A 11 5.42 -7.64 -16.80
C ALA A 11 3.92 -7.30 -16.95
N GLY A 12 3.55 -6.03 -17.10
CA GLY A 12 2.18 -5.58 -17.37
C GLY A 12 1.40 -5.12 -16.13
N ALA A 13 2.03 -4.98 -14.97
CA ALA A 13 1.37 -4.44 -13.79
C ALA A 13 1.10 -2.92 -13.93
N ALA A 14 -0.10 -2.50 -13.56
CA ALA A 14 -0.42 -1.08 -13.39
C ALA A 14 -0.17 -0.65 -11.94
N PHE A 15 0.29 0.58 -11.73
CA PHE A 15 0.62 1.11 -10.41
C PHE A 15 -0.40 2.14 -9.93
N HIS A 16 -0.78 2.00 -8.66
CA HIS A 16 -1.63 2.92 -7.93
C HIS A 16 -0.91 3.27 -6.63
N TYR A 17 -0.47 4.52 -6.50
CA TYR A 17 0.21 5.01 -5.31
C TYR A 17 -0.78 5.69 -4.37
N LEU A 18 -0.89 5.22 -3.14
CA LEU A 18 -1.75 5.78 -2.11
C LEU A 18 -0.87 6.42 -1.04
N SER A 19 -1.05 7.72 -0.78
CA SER A 19 -0.30 8.43 0.25
C SER A 19 -1.23 9.25 1.13
N ALA A 20 -0.94 9.26 2.44
CA ALA A 20 -1.60 10.12 3.41
C ALA A 20 -1.16 11.59 3.29
N SER A 21 -0.18 11.90 2.43
CA SER A 21 0.28 13.26 2.15
C SER A 21 -0.84 14.15 1.59
N PRO A 22 -0.87 15.44 1.94
CA PRO A 22 -1.79 16.42 1.35
C PRO A 22 -1.64 16.50 -0.17
N TRP A 23 -2.77 16.70 -0.88
CA TRP A 23 -2.80 16.82 -2.35
C TRP A 23 -1.91 17.94 -2.90
N GLN A 24 -1.61 18.96 -2.09
CA GLN A 24 -0.70 20.06 -2.42
C GLN A 24 0.74 19.59 -2.70
N LEU A 25 1.11 18.38 -2.25
CA LEU A 25 2.40 17.77 -2.53
C LEU A 25 2.42 16.94 -3.82
N TYR A 26 1.37 17.00 -4.64
CA TYR A 26 1.25 16.20 -5.85
C TYR A 26 2.45 16.31 -6.79
N ASP A 27 2.79 17.53 -7.22
CA ASP A 27 3.89 17.73 -8.19
C ASP A 27 5.23 17.28 -7.61
N ALA A 28 5.49 17.60 -6.34
CA ALA A 28 6.73 17.19 -5.65
C ALA A 28 6.86 15.66 -5.53
N LEU A 29 5.75 14.96 -5.25
CA LEU A 29 5.73 13.49 -5.17
C LEU A 29 5.85 12.85 -6.56
N LEU A 30 5.25 13.45 -7.58
CA LEU A 30 5.38 12.99 -8.96
C LEU A 30 6.83 13.11 -9.45
N ASP A 31 7.48 14.25 -9.21
CA ASP A 31 8.89 14.46 -9.52
C ASP A 31 9.79 13.51 -8.75
N PHE A 32 9.55 13.34 -7.45
CA PHE A 32 10.31 12.41 -6.62
C PHE A 32 10.22 10.97 -7.13
N THR A 33 9.00 10.48 -7.39
CA THR A 33 8.80 9.11 -7.87
C THR A 33 9.44 8.89 -9.24
N GLY A 34 9.32 9.86 -10.15
CA GLY A 34 9.98 9.83 -11.46
C GLY A 34 11.51 9.81 -11.33
N ALA A 35 12.08 10.70 -10.54
CA ALA A 35 13.53 10.80 -10.31
C ALA A 35 14.10 9.54 -9.63
N ALA A 36 13.35 8.95 -8.70
CA ALA A 36 13.73 7.70 -8.03
C ALA A 36 13.51 6.44 -8.89
N GLY A 37 13.02 6.59 -10.13
CA GLY A 37 12.85 5.49 -11.07
C GLY A 37 11.69 4.57 -10.76
N PHE A 38 10.66 5.04 -10.06
CA PHE A 38 9.42 4.28 -9.90
C PHE A 38 8.60 4.31 -11.20
N PRO A 39 7.83 3.24 -11.51
CA PRO A 39 6.99 3.22 -12.70
C PRO A 39 5.89 4.28 -12.63
N ALA A 40 5.43 4.75 -13.79
CA ALA A 40 4.30 5.66 -13.84
C ALA A 40 3.03 4.97 -13.31
N GLY A 41 2.18 5.73 -12.62
CA GLY A 41 0.95 5.21 -12.03
C GLY A 41 0.02 6.34 -11.57
N SER A 42 -1.18 5.99 -11.15
CA SER A 42 -2.07 6.99 -10.53
C SER A 42 -1.58 7.33 -9.12
N MET A 43 -1.81 8.56 -8.68
CA MET A 43 -1.45 9.01 -7.34
C MET A 43 -2.69 9.51 -6.60
N HIS A 44 -2.95 8.93 -5.43
CA HIS A 44 -4.11 9.19 -4.60
C HIS A 44 -3.65 9.84 -3.29
N LEU A 45 -3.92 11.14 -3.15
CA LEU A 45 -3.43 11.99 -2.05
C LEU A 45 -4.57 12.55 -1.21
N LYS A 46 -4.29 12.79 0.08
CA LYS A 46 -5.30 13.20 1.04
C LYS A 46 -5.79 14.60 0.72
N LEU A 47 -7.12 14.77 0.63
CA LEU A 47 -7.73 16.08 0.51
C LEU A 47 -7.63 16.81 1.86
N PHE A 48 -6.59 17.62 2.03
CA PHE A 48 -6.42 18.50 3.18
C PHE A 48 -6.95 19.90 2.87
N ARG A 49 -7.97 20.36 3.63
CA ARG A 49 -8.53 21.71 3.54
C ARG A 49 -8.16 22.53 4.78
N PRO A 50 -7.40 23.63 4.65
CA PRO A 50 -6.98 24.45 5.79
C PRO A 50 -8.10 25.24 6.49
N LYS A 51 -9.27 25.40 5.85
CA LYS A 51 -10.37 26.26 6.34
C LYS A 51 -11.40 25.55 7.23
N ASP A 52 -11.35 24.23 7.29
CA ASP A 52 -12.11 23.46 8.27
C ASP A 52 -11.20 23.30 9.49
N SER A 53 -11.67 23.62 10.68
CA SER A 53 -10.95 23.82 11.95
C SER A 53 -10.09 22.64 12.46
N SER A 54 -9.14 22.12 11.69
CA SER A 54 -8.67 20.75 11.89
C SER A 54 -7.17 20.58 11.63
N PHE A 55 -6.38 21.16 12.53
CA PHE A 55 -5.08 20.59 12.89
C PHE A 55 -5.25 19.09 13.23
N PHE A 56 -6.39 18.71 13.84
CA PHE A 56 -6.81 17.32 14.11
C PHE A 56 -6.99 16.42 12.88
N SER A 57 -7.31 16.95 11.70
CA SER A 57 -7.44 16.11 10.48
C SER A 57 -6.10 15.55 10.00
N LEU A 58 -4.98 16.19 10.36
CA LEU A 58 -3.63 15.63 10.14
C LEU A 58 -3.35 14.47 11.10
N PHE A 59 -4.00 14.45 12.28
CA PHE A 59 -3.95 13.37 13.27
C PHE A 59 -5.02 12.29 13.08
N GLN A 60 -5.85 12.39 12.04
CA GLN A 60 -6.75 11.27 11.67
C GLN A 60 -5.90 10.06 11.32
N ASP A 61 -6.26 8.94 11.94
CA ASP A 61 -5.59 7.65 11.76
C ASP A 61 -5.43 7.35 10.26
N PRO A 62 -4.21 7.06 9.75
CA PRO A 62 -3.98 6.71 8.35
C PRO A 62 -4.92 5.61 7.83
N ARG A 63 -5.40 4.72 8.70
CA ARG A 63 -6.41 3.70 8.40
C ARG A 63 -7.73 4.29 7.92
N GLU A 64 -8.18 5.41 8.50
CA GLU A 64 -9.44 6.09 8.15
C GLU A 64 -9.43 6.65 6.72
N TYR A 65 -8.25 6.95 6.18
CA TYR A 65 -8.12 7.50 4.83
C TYR A 65 -7.70 6.46 3.79
N LYS A 66 -6.70 5.61 4.10
CA LYS A 66 -6.19 4.61 3.15
C LYS A 66 -7.20 3.50 2.88
N ALA A 67 -7.92 3.04 3.90
CA ALA A 67 -8.84 1.91 3.74
C ALA A 67 -10.02 2.24 2.80
N PRO A 68 -10.70 3.41 2.89
CA PRO A 68 -11.74 3.78 1.91
C PRO A 68 -11.24 3.87 0.47
N LEU A 69 -10.04 4.41 0.24
CA LEU A 69 -9.47 4.50 -1.10
C LEU A 69 -9.07 3.15 -1.67
N LEU A 70 -8.45 2.31 -0.86
CA LEU A 70 -8.14 0.94 -1.27
C LEU A 70 -9.42 0.17 -1.63
N ARG A 71 -10.47 0.28 -0.81
CA ARG A 71 -11.78 -0.31 -1.11
C ARG A 71 -12.39 0.25 -2.40
N MET A 72 -12.26 1.54 -2.65
CA MET A 72 -12.73 2.17 -3.89
C MET A 72 -12.04 1.57 -5.11
N LEU A 73 -10.72 1.38 -5.06
CA LEU A 73 -9.95 0.77 -6.16
C LEU A 73 -10.35 -0.69 -6.39
N LEU A 74 -10.45 -1.49 -5.32
CA LEU A 74 -10.85 -2.90 -5.41
C LEU A 74 -12.28 -3.07 -5.95
N ARG A 75 -13.24 -2.26 -5.46
CA ARG A 75 -14.62 -2.28 -5.96
C ARG A 75 -14.74 -1.76 -7.39
N GLY A 76 -13.93 -0.79 -7.77
CA GLY A 76 -13.94 -0.19 -9.10
C GLY A 76 -13.39 -1.10 -10.20
N ALA A 77 -12.66 -2.17 -9.83
CA ALA A 77 -12.02 -3.06 -10.78
C ALA A 77 -12.17 -4.55 -10.38
N PRO A 78 -13.40 -5.09 -10.31
CA PRO A 78 -13.67 -6.40 -9.71
C PRO A 78 -13.00 -7.58 -10.43
N GLY A 79 -12.64 -7.43 -11.70
CA GLY A 79 -11.91 -8.46 -12.47
C GLY A 79 -10.38 -8.36 -12.35
N ARG A 80 -9.84 -7.41 -11.59
CA ARG A 80 -8.39 -7.23 -11.44
C ARG A 80 -7.92 -7.86 -10.13
N ARG A 81 -6.66 -8.30 -10.16
CA ARG A 81 -5.93 -8.81 -9.00
C ARG A 81 -4.93 -7.76 -8.56
N PHE A 82 -4.78 -7.63 -7.24
CA PHE A 82 -4.00 -6.59 -6.59
C PHE A 82 -2.93 -7.19 -5.72
N VAL A 83 -1.72 -6.63 -5.84
CA VAL A 83 -0.63 -6.83 -4.91
C VAL A 83 -0.52 -5.56 -4.08
N LEU A 84 -0.65 -5.69 -2.77
CA LEU A 84 -0.59 -4.55 -1.85
C LEU A 84 0.81 -4.45 -1.28
N VAL A 85 1.43 -3.28 -1.40
CA VAL A 85 2.78 -3.03 -0.86
C VAL A 85 2.78 -1.75 -0.06
N GLY A 86 3.18 -1.85 1.21
CA GLY A 86 3.12 -0.77 2.19
C GLY A 86 4.25 -0.88 3.21
N ASP A 87 4.17 -0.09 4.27
CA ASP A 87 5.17 -0.05 5.34
C ASP A 87 4.56 -0.20 6.75
N SER A 88 5.36 -0.67 7.70
CA SER A 88 4.91 -0.88 9.08
C SER A 88 4.87 0.39 9.93
N GLY A 89 5.45 1.49 9.44
CA GLY A 89 5.45 2.79 10.11
C GLY A 89 4.07 3.44 10.12
N GLU A 90 3.24 3.05 9.16
CA GLU A 90 1.82 3.40 9.10
C GLU A 90 0.90 2.20 9.38
N MET A 91 -0.39 2.36 9.13
CA MET A 91 -1.44 1.37 9.37
C MET A 91 -1.70 0.45 8.16
N ASP A 92 -0.69 0.27 7.31
CA ASP A 92 -0.82 -0.58 6.12
C ASP A 92 -1.08 -2.05 6.46
N PRO A 93 -0.44 -2.67 7.48
CA PRO A 93 -0.76 -4.05 7.85
C PRO A 93 -2.25 -4.25 8.16
N GLU A 94 -2.81 -3.36 8.97
CA GLU A 94 -4.22 -3.42 9.38
C GLU A 94 -5.15 -3.15 8.19
N ALA A 95 -4.88 -2.12 7.39
CA ALA A 95 -5.70 -1.76 6.25
C ALA A 95 -5.69 -2.87 5.16
N TYR A 96 -4.54 -3.50 4.92
CA TYR A 96 -4.40 -4.55 3.92
C TYR A 96 -4.98 -5.88 4.38
N GLY A 97 -4.85 -6.20 5.67
CA GLY A 97 -5.57 -7.33 6.26
C GLY A 97 -7.08 -7.17 6.10
N ASP A 98 -7.63 -5.99 6.41
CA ASP A 98 -9.05 -5.71 6.26
C ASP A 98 -9.50 -5.83 4.80
N ALA A 99 -8.69 -5.30 3.88
CA ALA A 99 -8.96 -5.39 2.45
C ALA A 99 -8.94 -6.83 1.93
N TYR A 100 -8.01 -7.68 2.39
CA TYR A 100 -8.00 -9.10 2.02
C TYR A 100 -9.26 -9.81 2.52
N ARG A 101 -9.68 -9.56 3.77
CA ARG A 101 -10.90 -10.18 4.32
C ARG A 101 -12.16 -9.77 3.54
N GLU A 102 -12.19 -8.56 3.01
CA GLU A 102 -13.31 -8.06 2.20
C GLU A 102 -13.24 -8.52 0.73
N PHE A 103 -12.03 -8.67 0.16
CA PHE A 103 -11.80 -9.00 -1.26
C PHE A 103 -10.74 -10.09 -1.44
N PRO A 104 -10.95 -11.31 -0.90
CA PRO A 104 -9.92 -12.36 -0.86
C PRO A 104 -9.51 -12.85 -2.25
N ASP A 105 -10.40 -12.79 -3.23
CA ASP A 105 -10.13 -13.21 -4.61
C ASP A 105 -9.35 -12.17 -5.41
N GLN A 106 -9.39 -10.90 -4.99
CA GLN A 106 -8.67 -9.81 -5.66
C GLN A 106 -7.29 -9.58 -5.04
N VAL A 107 -7.15 -9.65 -3.72
CA VAL A 107 -5.87 -9.39 -3.05
C VAL A 107 -5.01 -10.65 -3.10
N VAL A 108 -4.09 -10.71 -4.07
CA VAL A 108 -3.30 -11.92 -4.32
C VAL A 108 -2.07 -12.04 -3.44
N ALA A 109 -1.50 -10.92 -3.01
CA ALA A 109 -0.35 -10.86 -2.12
C ALA A 109 -0.26 -9.51 -1.39
N ILE A 110 0.31 -9.52 -0.19
CA ILE A 110 0.55 -8.37 0.66
C ILE A 110 2.04 -8.35 1.05
N TYR A 111 2.71 -7.22 0.88
CA TYR A 111 4.10 -7.04 1.27
C TYR A 111 4.22 -5.81 2.16
N ILE A 112 4.70 -5.99 3.38
CA ILE A 112 4.93 -4.89 4.32
C ILE A 112 6.43 -4.72 4.51
N ARG A 113 6.93 -3.52 4.22
CA ARG A 113 8.28 -3.13 4.57
C ARG A 113 8.34 -2.81 6.06
N ASP A 114 9.11 -3.58 6.82
CA ASP A 114 9.34 -3.31 8.22
C ASP A 114 10.31 -2.13 8.38
N VAL A 115 9.80 -1.05 8.97
CA VAL A 115 10.56 0.15 9.36
C VAL A 115 10.44 0.43 10.85
N THR A 116 9.66 -0.37 11.59
CA THR A 116 9.44 -0.26 13.03
C THR A 116 10.29 -1.26 13.84
N ASP A 117 10.95 -2.20 13.16
CA ASP A 117 11.81 -3.24 13.75
C ASP A 117 11.03 -4.16 14.72
N GLU A 118 9.72 -4.29 14.50
CA GLU A 118 8.84 -5.16 15.29
C GLU A 118 9.06 -6.64 14.96
N GLY A 119 9.49 -6.94 13.72
CA GLY A 119 9.71 -8.29 13.23
C GLY A 119 8.41 -9.04 12.94
N ARG A 120 8.50 -10.06 12.06
CA ARG A 120 7.32 -10.79 11.54
C ARG A 120 6.41 -11.38 12.61
N ASP A 121 6.97 -11.83 13.72
CA ASP A 121 6.24 -12.52 14.79
C ASP A 121 5.53 -11.58 15.77
N ALA A 122 5.62 -10.26 15.56
CA ALA A 122 4.98 -9.28 16.41
C ALA A 122 3.46 -9.55 16.56
N PRO A 123 2.89 -9.39 17.77
CA PRO A 123 1.45 -9.54 18.01
C PRO A 123 0.60 -8.69 17.07
N ARG A 124 1.08 -7.49 16.71
CA ARG A 124 0.43 -6.57 15.77
C ARG A 124 0.15 -7.23 14.43
N TYR A 125 1.13 -7.87 13.81
CA TYR A 125 0.96 -8.53 12.50
C TYR A 125 0.06 -9.75 12.58
N ARG A 126 0.11 -10.51 13.70
CA ARG A 126 -0.81 -11.62 13.94
C ARG A 126 -2.26 -11.15 14.00
N THR A 127 -2.52 -10.02 14.65
CA THR A 127 -3.85 -9.40 14.69
C THR A 127 -4.25 -8.84 13.33
N ALA A 128 -3.38 -8.08 12.68
CA ALA A 128 -3.65 -7.44 11.39
C ALA A 128 -3.99 -8.48 10.29
N PHE A 129 -3.23 -9.57 10.23
CA PHE A 129 -3.36 -10.64 9.25
C PHE A 129 -4.13 -11.86 9.78
N ALA A 130 -4.89 -11.72 10.86
CA ALA A 130 -5.78 -12.78 11.33
C ALA A 130 -6.74 -13.22 10.21
N GLY A 131 -6.77 -14.53 9.94
CA GLY A 131 -7.57 -15.13 8.87
C GLY A 131 -7.01 -14.95 7.45
N VAL A 132 -5.85 -14.30 7.29
CA VAL A 132 -5.13 -14.20 6.01
C VAL A 132 -4.11 -15.36 5.95
N PRO A 133 -4.13 -16.22 4.92
CA PRO A 133 -3.16 -17.31 4.80
C PRO A 133 -1.73 -16.78 4.79
N GLU A 134 -0.81 -17.44 5.49
CA GLU A 134 0.59 -16.98 5.59
C GLU A 134 1.29 -16.83 4.24
N ALA A 135 0.91 -17.63 3.24
CA ALA A 135 1.43 -17.52 1.88
C ALA A 135 1.01 -16.23 1.15
N ARG A 136 0.03 -15.48 1.69
CA ARG A 136 -0.50 -14.25 1.09
C ARG A 136 0.16 -12.99 1.63
N TRP A 137 0.97 -13.06 2.68
CA TRP A 137 1.60 -11.88 3.25
C TRP A 137 3.05 -12.12 3.64
N GLN A 138 3.87 -11.09 3.51
CA GLN A 138 5.29 -11.14 3.86
C GLN A 138 5.72 -9.81 4.49
N ILE A 139 6.47 -9.90 5.59
CA ILE A 139 7.21 -8.78 6.17
C ILE A 139 8.64 -8.84 5.65
N PHE A 140 9.21 -7.71 5.24
CA PHE A 140 10.58 -7.64 4.74
C PHE A 140 11.25 -6.32 5.11
N THR A 141 12.57 -6.31 5.24
CA THR A 141 13.36 -5.09 5.50
C THR A 141 14.09 -4.60 4.24
N ASP A 142 14.68 -5.55 3.50
CA ASP A 142 15.36 -5.30 2.21
C ASP A 142 14.39 -5.46 1.04
N ALA A 143 14.34 -4.43 0.18
CA ALA A 143 13.57 -4.44 -1.05
C ALA A 143 13.93 -5.56 -2.03
N ALA A 144 15.13 -6.16 -1.91
CA ALA A 144 15.51 -7.35 -2.67
C ALA A 144 14.66 -8.59 -2.34
N ALA A 145 13.98 -8.59 -1.19
CA ALA A 145 13.09 -9.68 -0.77
C ALA A 145 11.73 -9.66 -1.48
N LEU A 146 11.40 -8.60 -2.23
CA LEU A 146 10.23 -8.62 -3.10
C LEU A 146 10.44 -9.60 -4.26
N PRO A 147 9.41 -10.37 -4.65
CA PRO A 147 9.57 -11.39 -5.67
C PRO A 147 10.01 -10.79 -7.01
N PRO A 148 10.87 -11.50 -7.76
CA PRO A 148 11.36 -11.01 -9.05
C PRO A 148 10.26 -10.96 -10.11
N THR A 149 9.22 -11.77 -9.98
CA THR A 149 8.06 -11.88 -10.86
C THR A 149 6.80 -11.34 -10.21
N LEU A 150 5.78 -11.00 -11.02
CA LEU A 150 4.51 -10.52 -10.51
C LEU A 150 3.77 -11.66 -9.76
N PRO A 151 3.40 -11.45 -8.48
CA PRO A 151 2.64 -12.44 -7.72
C PRO A 151 1.28 -12.74 -8.34
N GLY A 152 0.91 -14.02 -8.33
CA GLY A 152 -0.36 -14.47 -8.89
C GLY A 152 -0.41 -14.54 -10.41
N GLY A 153 0.69 -14.26 -11.13
CA GLY A 153 0.81 -14.50 -12.57
C GLY A 153 0.38 -15.89 -12.99
#